data_AF-A0A966I6X0-F1
#
_entry.id   AF-A0A966I6X0-F1
#
_cell.length_a   1.000
_cell.length_b   1.000
_cell.length_c   1.000
_cell.angle_alpha   90.00
_cell.angle_beta   90.00
_cell.angle_gamma   90.00
#
_symmetry.space_group_name_H-M   'P 1'
#
loop_
_entity.id
_entity.type
_entity.pdbx_description
1 polymer ?
#
loop_
_entity_poly.entity_id
_entity_poly.type
_entity_poly.pdbx_seq_one_letter_code
_entity_poly.pdbx_strand_id
1 'polypeptide(L)'
;MSNLWHLAKRFVTSLTAAPLTATEAREIGEMLLPAEMQLFSRFSTADQRHALVVLRRFDAIATGAPTAARRAALLHDIGKIEAPLGTLARVFATVLGGRSARFRAYHEHEARGAKLLQSAGSDALTVALV
;
A
#
# COMPACT_ATOMS: atom_id res chain seq x y z
N MET A 1 11.16 -6.49 17.93
CA MET A 1 10.34 -7.42 17.12
C MET A 1 10.08 -6.76 15.78
N SER A 2 10.65 -7.36 14.73
CA SER A 2 10.50 -7.12 13.28
C SER A 2 10.82 -5.72 12.75
N ASN A 3 12.12 -5.48 12.51
CA ASN A 3 12.77 -4.30 11.90
C ASN A 3 12.33 -3.92 10.46
N LEU A 4 11.30 -4.53 9.88
CA LEU A 4 10.79 -4.20 8.53
C LEU A 4 9.92 -2.93 8.53
N TRP A 5 9.33 -2.61 9.69
CA TRP A 5 8.44 -1.48 9.90
C TRP A 5 9.07 -0.10 9.67
N HIS A 6 10.30 0.07 10.14
CA HIS A 6 11.02 1.34 10.06
C HIS A 6 11.60 1.61 8.67
N LEU A 7 11.74 0.57 7.84
CA LEU A 7 12.06 0.72 6.43
C LEU A 7 10.85 1.35 5.74
N ALA A 8 9.68 0.69 5.73
CA ALA A 8 8.46 1.19 5.08
C ALA A 8 8.10 2.65 5.45
N LYS A 9 8.25 3.02 6.74
CA LYS A 9 7.84 4.34 7.27
C LYS A 9 8.70 5.53 6.81
N ARG A 10 9.94 5.33 6.34
CA ARG A 10 10.82 6.44 5.88
C ARG A 10 10.58 6.89 4.44
N PHE A 11 9.63 6.30 3.73
CA PHE A 11 9.55 6.41 2.27
C PHE A 11 8.41 7.29 1.73
N VAL A 12 8.07 8.37 2.45
CA VAL A 12 7.13 9.38 1.95
C VAL A 12 7.89 10.52 1.29
N THR A 13 8.30 10.32 0.03
CA THR A 13 8.67 11.42 -0.86
C THR A 13 7.49 11.70 -1.78
N SER A 14 7.04 12.95 -1.79
CA SER A 14 5.94 13.46 -2.62
C SER A 14 6.10 13.04 -4.08
N LEU A 15 5.31 12.07 -4.52
CA LEU A 15 5.24 11.65 -5.92
C LEU A 15 4.24 12.53 -6.66
N THR A 16 4.69 13.09 -7.78
CA THR A 16 3.83 13.75 -8.76
C THR A 16 2.88 12.71 -9.38
N ALA A 17 1.59 13.05 -9.42
CA ALA A 17 0.47 12.15 -9.70
C ALA A 17 0.29 11.78 -11.19
N ALA A 18 1.34 11.26 -11.84
CA ALA A 18 1.21 10.72 -13.18
C ALA A 18 0.50 9.34 -13.14
N PRO A 19 -0.51 9.07 -13.98
CA PRO A 19 -1.11 7.74 -14.12
C PRO A 19 -0.12 6.68 -14.56
N LEU A 20 -0.27 5.44 -14.07
CA LEU A 20 0.55 4.31 -14.51
C LEU A 20 0.49 4.18 -16.04
N THR A 21 1.65 3.87 -16.64
CA THR A 21 1.70 3.51 -18.06
C THR A 21 1.01 2.16 -18.31
N ALA A 22 0.63 1.89 -19.55
CA ALA A 22 0.03 0.60 -19.92
C ALA A 22 0.94 -0.58 -19.58
N THR A 23 2.26 -0.42 -19.77
CA THR A 23 3.26 -1.44 -19.42
C THR A 23 3.31 -1.68 -17.91
N GLU A 24 3.38 -0.61 -17.10
CA GLU A 24 3.36 -0.72 -15.63
C GLU A 24 2.07 -1.39 -15.12
N ALA A 25 0.92 -1.02 -15.68
CA ALA A 25 -0.37 -1.60 -15.32
C ALA A 25 -0.45 -3.10 -15.67
N ARG A 26 0.07 -3.50 -16.84
CA ARG A 26 0.15 -4.91 -17.25
C ARG A 26 1.04 -5.72 -16.31
N GLU A 27 2.23 -5.21 -15.98
CA GLU A 27 3.15 -5.90 -15.06
C GLU A 27 2.55 -6.11 -13.67
N ILE A 28 1.81 -5.12 -13.16
CA ILE A 28 1.06 -5.27 -11.91
C ILE A 28 -0.05 -6.31 -12.05
N GLY A 29 -0.79 -6.28 -13.16
CA GLY A 29 -1.87 -7.25 -13.45
C GLY A 29 -1.40 -8.70 -13.58
N GLU A 30 -0.17 -8.92 -14.04
CA GLU A 30 0.47 -10.25 -14.09
C GLU A 30 0.93 -10.74 -12.72
N MET A 31 1.23 -9.81 -11.80
CA MET A 31 1.67 -10.11 -10.44
C MET A 31 0.50 -10.39 -9.50
N LEU A 32 -0.55 -9.56 -9.57
CA LEU A 32 -1.70 -9.61 -8.66
C LEU A 32 -2.69 -10.70 -9.06
N LEU A 33 -3.39 -11.25 -8.08
CA LEU A 33 -4.59 -12.03 -8.36
C LEU A 33 -5.68 -11.14 -8.98
N PRO A 34 -6.64 -11.68 -9.76
CA PRO A 34 -7.73 -10.89 -10.32
C PRO A 34 -8.50 -10.08 -9.27
N ALA A 35 -8.75 -10.66 -8.09
CA ALA A 35 -9.43 -9.96 -6.99
C ALA A 35 -8.55 -8.88 -6.34
N GLU A 36 -7.25 -9.11 -6.20
CA GLU A 36 -6.30 -8.10 -5.72
C GLU A 36 -6.19 -6.93 -6.70
N MET A 37 -6.20 -7.21 -8.01
CA MET A 37 -6.18 -6.18 -9.05
C MET A 37 -7.45 -5.31 -9.04
N GLN A 38 -8.62 -5.91 -8.73
CA GLN A 38 -9.85 -5.15 -8.51
C GLN A 38 -9.78 -4.23 -7.29
N LEU A 39 -9.08 -4.64 -6.23
CA LEU A 39 -8.83 -3.77 -5.09
C LEU A 39 -7.84 -2.66 -5.47
N PHE A 40 -6.73 -3.02 -6.13
CA PHE A 40 -5.70 -2.07 -6.55
C PHE A 40 -6.24 -0.97 -7.48
N SER A 41 -7.15 -1.31 -8.40
CA SER A 41 -7.77 -0.33 -9.29
C SER A 41 -8.62 0.72 -8.57
N ARG A 42 -9.02 0.46 -7.31
CA ARG A 42 -9.74 1.41 -6.45
C ARG A 42 -8.82 2.41 -5.74
N PHE A 43 -7.50 2.22 -5.77
CA PHE A 43 -6.57 3.25 -5.31
C PHE A 43 -6.71 4.52 -6.15
N SER A 44 -6.48 5.68 -5.53
CA SER A 44 -6.31 6.91 -6.29
C SER A 44 -5.08 6.80 -7.21
N THR A 45 -5.02 7.59 -8.29
CA THR A 45 -3.87 7.63 -9.19
C THR A 45 -2.55 7.88 -8.44
N ALA A 46 -2.58 8.72 -7.41
CA ALA A 46 -1.42 9.00 -6.57
C ALA A 46 -1.01 7.77 -5.73
N ASP A 47 -1.99 7.05 -5.17
CA ASP A 47 -1.73 5.84 -4.37
C ASP A 47 -1.24 4.67 -5.25
N GLN A 48 -1.76 4.50 -6.47
CA GLN A 48 -1.26 3.50 -7.42
C GLN A 48 0.20 3.75 -7.80
N ARG A 49 0.56 5.01 -8.08
CA ARG A 49 1.94 5.41 -8.37
C ARG A 49 2.83 5.20 -7.15
N HIS A 50 2.35 5.55 -5.96
CA HIS A 50 3.06 5.33 -4.71
C HIS A 50 3.35 3.84 -4.47
N ALA A 51 2.33 3.00 -4.60
CA ALA A 51 2.46 1.54 -4.47
C ALA A 51 3.52 0.97 -5.43
N LEU A 52 3.53 1.39 -6.69
CA LEU A 52 4.55 0.94 -7.64
C LEU A 52 5.97 1.36 -7.21
N VAL A 53 6.16 2.60 -6.73
CA VAL A 53 7.46 3.06 -6.23
C VAL A 53 7.91 2.25 -5.01
N VAL A 54 6.98 1.92 -4.10
CA VAL A 54 7.25 1.05 -2.96
C VAL A 54 7.68 -0.33 -3.42
N LEU A 55 6.98 -0.94 -4.38
CA LEU A 55 7.36 -2.23 -4.97
C LEU A 55 8.77 -2.18 -5.57
N ARG A 56 9.10 -1.17 -6.39
CA ARG A 56 10.44 -1.09 -7.03
C ARG A 56 11.56 -0.96 -6.01
N ARG A 57 11.34 -0.19 -4.95
CA ARG A 57 12.32 -0.06 -3.84
C ARG A 57 12.43 -1.36 -3.05
N PHE A 58 11.30 -2.03 -2.82
CA PHE A 58 11.28 -3.34 -2.19
C PHE A 58 12.08 -4.36 -3.00
N ASP A 59 11.86 -4.45 -4.31
CA ASP A 59 12.59 -5.35 -5.22
C ASP A 59 14.10 -5.08 -5.23
N ALA A 60 14.51 -3.81 -5.10
CA ALA A 60 15.92 -3.42 -5.05
C ALA A 60 16.63 -3.83 -3.74
N ILE A 61 15.89 -3.95 -2.64
CA ILE A 61 16.45 -4.27 -1.31
C ILE A 61 16.29 -5.77 -0.99
N ALA A 62 15.14 -6.34 -1.30
CA ALA A 62 14.76 -7.71 -0.97
C ALA A 62 14.82 -8.60 -2.22
N THR A 63 16.01 -8.69 -2.83
CA THR A 63 16.22 -9.51 -4.02
C THR A 63 15.86 -10.97 -3.75
N GLY A 64 15.04 -11.56 -4.62
CA GLY A 64 14.56 -12.95 -4.45
C GLY A 64 13.40 -13.11 -3.46
N ALA A 65 12.82 -12.02 -2.96
CA ALA A 65 11.61 -12.09 -2.14
C ALA A 65 10.47 -12.82 -2.89
N PRO A 66 9.68 -13.68 -2.20
CA PRO A 66 8.54 -14.35 -2.80
C PRO A 66 7.54 -13.36 -3.39
N THR A 67 6.82 -13.78 -4.44
CA THR A 67 5.76 -12.97 -5.06
C THR A 67 4.73 -12.47 -4.04
N ALA A 68 4.40 -13.26 -3.02
CA ALA A 68 3.48 -12.87 -1.96
C ALA A 68 3.95 -11.63 -1.16
N ALA A 69 5.26 -11.50 -0.90
CA ALA A 69 5.82 -10.32 -0.22
C ALA A 69 5.82 -9.09 -1.13
N ARG A 70 6.02 -9.29 -2.44
CA ARG A 70 5.91 -8.22 -3.45
C ARG A 70 4.48 -7.71 -3.59
N ARG A 71 3.48 -8.61 -3.56
CA ARG A 71 2.05 -8.26 -3.50
C ARG A 71 1.73 -7.45 -2.25
N ALA A 72 2.28 -7.84 -1.09
CA ALA A 72 2.10 -7.06 0.14
C ALA A 72 2.67 -5.64 0.01
N ALA A 73 3.85 -5.47 -0.59
CA ALA A 73 4.42 -4.14 -0.83
C ALA A 73 3.52 -3.25 -1.71
N LEU A 74 2.92 -3.82 -2.77
CA LEU A 74 1.95 -3.10 -3.62
C LEU A 74 0.64 -2.75 -2.89
N LEU A 75 0.16 -3.66 -2.02
CA LEU A 75 -1.16 -3.57 -1.41
C LEU A 75 -1.13 -3.06 0.04
N HIS A 76 0.05 -2.67 0.55
CA HIS A 76 0.24 -2.29 1.97
C HIS A 76 -0.75 -1.23 2.47
N ASP A 77 -1.15 -0.33 1.58
CA ASP A 77 -2.04 0.79 1.89
C ASP A 77 -3.51 0.52 1.52
N ILE A 78 -3.88 -0.72 1.15
CA ILE A 78 -5.17 -1.01 0.51
C ILE A 78 -6.39 -0.67 1.37
N GLY A 79 -6.22 -0.60 2.70
CA GLY A 79 -7.25 -0.09 3.62
C GLY A 79 -7.70 1.35 3.35
N LYS A 80 -6.93 2.13 2.58
CA LYS A 80 -7.29 3.50 2.16
C LYS A 80 -8.47 3.55 1.18
N ILE A 81 -8.81 2.45 0.49
CA ILE A 81 -9.92 2.44 -0.49
C ILE A 81 -11.31 2.59 0.16
N GLU A 82 -11.42 2.33 1.47
CA GLU A 82 -12.67 2.44 2.23
C GLU A 82 -12.72 3.68 3.12
N ALA A 83 -11.61 4.41 3.26
CA ALA A 83 -11.58 5.71 3.91
C ALA A 83 -10.79 6.67 3.02
N PRO A 84 -11.45 7.55 2.25
CA PRO A 84 -10.78 8.57 1.45
C PRO A 84 -10.13 9.59 2.39
N LEU A 85 -8.96 9.24 2.93
CA LEU A 85 -8.06 10.14 3.65
C LEU A 85 -7.50 11.23 2.71
N GLY A 86 -7.83 11.18 1.42
CA GLY A 86 -7.24 11.91 0.31
C GLY A 86 -7.14 13.43 0.46
N THR A 87 -7.96 14.05 1.30
CA THR A 87 -7.90 15.50 1.60
C THR A 87 -7.68 15.79 3.09
N LEU A 88 -8.36 15.07 3.98
CA LEU A 88 -8.25 15.31 5.42
C LEU A 88 -6.88 14.94 5.98
N ALA A 89 -6.24 13.85 5.55
CA ALA A 89 -4.92 13.50 6.07
C ALA A 89 -3.85 14.54 5.73
N ARG A 90 -3.98 15.24 4.59
CA ARG A 90 -3.06 16.31 4.17
C ARG A 90 -3.27 17.60 4.97
N VAL A 91 -4.52 17.97 5.23
CA VAL A 91 -4.87 19.12 6.10
C VAL A 91 -4.51 18.83 7.57
N PHE A 92 -4.80 17.63 8.07
CA PHE A 92 -4.44 17.21 9.42
C PHE A 92 -2.93 17.07 9.61
N ALA A 93 -2.17 16.66 8.58
CA ALA A 93 -0.70 16.62 8.62
C ALA A 93 -0.07 18.02 8.72
N THR A 94 -0.71 19.04 8.15
CA THR A 94 -0.21 20.42 8.14
C THR A 94 -0.70 21.24 9.34
N VAL A 95 -1.93 21.00 9.85
CA VAL A 95 -2.55 21.86 10.88
C VAL A 95 -2.36 21.35 12.31
N LEU A 96 -2.32 20.04 12.56
CA LEU A 96 -2.52 19.50 13.92
C LEU A 96 -1.36 18.64 14.42
N GLY A 97 -0.12 19.08 14.20
CA GLY A 97 1.08 18.39 14.71
C GLY A 97 0.89 17.89 16.16
N GLY A 98 0.64 16.59 16.34
CA GLY A 98 0.20 16.11 17.65
C GLY A 98 -0.11 14.61 17.68
N ARG A 99 0.46 13.92 18.66
CA ARG A 99 0.46 12.46 18.85
C ARG A 99 -0.76 12.02 19.66
N SER A 100 -1.72 11.27 19.07
CA SER A 100 -2.57 10.28 19.79
C SER A 100 -3.62 9.60 18.88
N ALA A 101 -4.40 10.36 18.09
CA ALA A 101 -5.39 9.79 17.16
C ALA A 101 -4.75 9.08 15.94
N ARG A 102 -3.51 9.46 15.62
CA ARG A 102 -2.69 8.92 14.52
C ARG A 102 -2.44 7.41 14.58
N PHE A 103 -2.38 6.78 15.75
CA PHE A 103 -2.06 5.34 15.84
C PHE A 103 -3.29 4.45 15.62
N ARG A 104 -4.47 4.95 16.01
CA ARG A 104 -5.73 4.19 15.92
C ARG A 104 -6.24 4.12 14.49
N ALA A 105 -6.39 5.26 13.83
CA ALA A 105 -6.72 5.33 12.40
C ALA A 105 -5.67 4.65 11.51
N TYR A 106 -4.43 4.53 12.00
CA TYR A 106 -3.35 3.85 11.32
C TYR A 106 -3.48 2.31 11.42
N HIS A 107 -3.58 1.76 12.63
CA HIS A 107 -3.85 0.33 12.80
C HIS A 107 -5.22 -0.10 12.24
N GLU A 108 -6.20 0.80 12.24
CA GLU A 108 -7.52 0.53 11.67
C GLU A 108 -7.49 0.34 10.15
N HIS A 109 -6.58 0.99 9.41
CA HIS A 109 -6.51 0.74 7.95
C HIS A 109 -5.67 -0.49 7.62
N GLU A 110 -4.64 -0.82 8.40
CA GLU A 110 -3.91 -2.09 8.25
C GLU A 110 -4.85 -3.28 8.48
N ALA A 111 -5.61 -3.26 9.59
CA ALA A 111 -6.59 -4.30 9.89
C ALA A 111 -7.70 -4.41 8.81
N ARG A 112 -8.15 -3.28 8.26
CA ARG A 112 -9.10 -3.27 7.14
C ARG A 112 -8.48 -3.79 5.85
N GLY A 113 -7.25 -3.40 5.55
CA GLY A 113 -6.49 -3.87 4.39
C GLY A 113 -6.28 -5.38 4.43
N ALA A 114 -5.84 -5.91 5.56
CA ALA A 114 -5.70 -7.35 5.78
C ALA A 114 -7.04 -8.08 5.59
N LYS A 115 -8.15 -7.54 6.10
CA LYS A 115 -9.49 -8.13 5.91
C LYS A 115 -9.95 -8.13 4.45
N LEU A 116 -9.70 -7.05 3.73
CA LEU A 116 -9.99 -6.94 2.30
C LEU A 116 -9.22 -8.01 1.52
N LEU A 117 -7.94 -8.19 1.84
CA LEU A 117 -7.07 -9.16 1.16
C LEU A 117 -7.44 -10.61 1.50
N GLN A 118 -7.78 -10.91 2.77
CA GLN A 118 -8.36 -12.20 3.13
C GLN A 118 -9.63 -12.50 2.33
N SER A 119 -10.51 -11.51 2.18
CA SER A 119 -11.76 -11.65 1.43
C SER A 119 -11.52 -11.79 -0.08
N ALA A 120 -10.42 -11.24 -0.59
CA ALA A 120 -9.96 -11.40 -1.97
C ALA A 120 -9.23 -12.73 -2.23
N GLY A 121 -9.04 -13.57 -1.20
CA GLY A 121 -8.32 -14.84 -1.31
C GLY A 121 -6.81 -14.68 -1.45
N SER A 122 -6.24 -13.56 -0.98
CA SER A 122 -4.80 -13.32 -0.98
C SER A 122 -4.04 -14.37 -0.19
N ASP A 123 -2.78 -14.59 -0.57
CA ASP A 123 -1.85 -15.46 0.13
C ASP A 123 -1.71 -15.04 1.60
N ALA A 124 -1.59 -16.00 2.52
CA ALA A 124 -1.49 -15.73 3.95
C ALA A 124 -0.27 -14.85 4.29
N LEU A 125 0.84 -15.00 3.56
CA LEU A 125 2.01 -14.16 3.71
C LEU A 125 1.76 -12.74 3.19
N THR A 126 0.99 -12.59 2.10
CA THR A 126 0.56 -11.27 1.64
C THR A 126 -0.25 -10.58 2.73
N VAL A 127 -1.28 -11.25 3.27
CA VAL A 127 -2.14 -10.75 4.34
C VAL A 127 -1.39 -10.41 5.63
N ALA A 128 -0.35 -11.17 5.98
CA ALA A 128 0.42 -10.96 7.21
C ALA A 128 1.43 -9.79 7.12
N LEU A 129 1.72 -9.29 5.91
CA LEU A 129 2.72 -8.25 5.65
C LEU A 129 2.11 -6.88 5.31
N VAL A 130 0.78 -6.81 5.24
CA VAL A 130 -0.06 -5.59 5.10
C VAL A 130 -0.43 -5.06 6.47
#